data_AF-A0A671KWR8-F1
#
_entry.id   AF-A0A671KWR8-F1
#
_cell.length_a   1.000
_cell.length_b   1.000
_cell.length_c   1.000
_cell.angle_alpha   90.00
_cell.angle_beta   90.00
_cell.angle_gamma   90.00
#
_symmetry.space_group_name_H-M   'P 1'
#
loop_
_entity.id
_entity.type
_entity.pdbx_description
1 polymer ?
#
loop_
_entity_poly.entity_id
_entity_poly.type
_entity_poly.pdbx_seq_one_letter_code
_entity_poly.pdbx_strand_id
1 'polypeptide(L)'
;MGSLAKANGSDSYIDCGMNCNSNAVDQSAVLHNAPDGQVLNALNGPERPLTLNTTPEKCAESLPSITPAEKGKKLRLFHFLFEMLEDPGMAHCVSWVPALAGVFRFSARNKERVAELWGQRKGNRMPMTYQKMSRALRNYARSGEIIKVKKKLTYQFSLATLSTLQSQPGVKKAACGSK
;
A
#
# COMPACT_ATOMS: atom_id res chain seq x y z
N MET A 1 -40.87 -28.45 39.67
CA MET A 1 -39.73 -29.39 39.73
C MET A 1 -39.50 -29.95 38.32
N GLY A 2 -38.27 -29.83 37.79
CA GLY A 2 -37.71 -30.51 36.59
C GLY A 2 -38.41 -30.25 35.24
N SER A 3 -37.96 -29.37 34.34
CA SER A 3 -36.74 -29.40 33.50
C SER A 3 -36.67 -30.61 32.55
N LEU A 4 -36.93 -30.38 31.25
CA LEU A 4 -36.45 -31.25 30.18
C LEU A 4 -35.99 -30.38 28.99
N ALA A 5 -34.67 -30.30 28.84
CA ALA A 5 -34.01 -29.65 27.71
C ALA A 5 -34.12 -30.52 26.46
N LYS A 6 -34.37 -29.90 25.30
CA LYS A 6 -34.09 -30.47 23.98
C LYS A 6 -32.99 -29.65 23.34
N ALA A 7 -31.78 -30.20 23.32
CA ALA A 7 -30.70 -29.77 22.46
C ALA A 7 -30.81 -30.52 21.12
N ASN A 8 -30.69 -29.82 20.00
CA ASN A 8 -30.36 -30.41 18.70
C ASN A 8 -29.40 -29.46 18.00
N GLY A 9 -28.17 -29.94 17.79
CA GLY A 9 -27.09 -29.25 17.10
C GLY A 9 -27.07 -29.51 15.59
N SER A 10 -26.36 -28.62 14.90
CA SER A 10 -25.61 -28.79 13.64
C SER A 10 -25.14 -27.38 13.26
N ASP A 11 -23.99 -26.92 13.74
CA ASP A 11 -22.61 -27.25 13.34
C ASP A 11 -22.23 -26.72 11.95
N SER A 12 -21.44 -25.64 11.94
CA SER A 12 -20.23 -25.45 11.12
C SER A 12 -19.73 -24.00 11.23
N TYR A 13 -19.08 -23.69 12.34
CA TYR A 13 -18.22 -22.51 12.47
C TYR A 13 -16.82 -22.90 11.94
N ILE A 14 -16.44 -22.37 10.77
CA ILE A 14 -15.08 -22.53 10.24
C ILE A 14 -14.14 -21.64 11.04
N ASP A 15 -13.42 -22.30 11.95
CA ASP A 15 -12.23 -21.80 12.64
C ASP A 15 -11.07 -21.71 11.63
N CYS A 16 -10.60 -20.49 11.35
CA CYS A 16 -9.35 -20.29 10.61
C CYS A 16 -8.27 -19.89 11.63
N GLY A 17 -7.55 -20.92 12.09
CA GLY A 17 -6.50 -20.85 13.08
C GLY A 17 -5.46 -19.76 12.85
N MET A 18 -5.14 -19.06 13.93
CA MET A 18 -3.97 -18.21 14.08
C MET A 18 -2.77 -19.10 14.38
N ASN A 19 -1.86 -19.25 13.41
CA ASN A 19 -0.56 -19.86 13.68
C ASN A 19 0.44 -18.77 14.08
N CYS A 20 0.65 -18.61 15.39
CA CYS A 20 1.75 -17.86 15.98
C CYS A 20 2.71 -18.90 16.56
N ASN A 21 3.88 -19.11 15.96
CA ASN A 21 4.95 -19.83 16.64
C ASN A 21 6.15 -18.91 16.85
N SER A 22 6.22 -18.36 18.06
CA SER A 22 7.45 -17.84 18.66
C SER A 22 8.31 -19.03 19.05
N ASN A 23 9.53 -19.12 18.50
CA ASN A 23 10.52 -20.06 19.04
C ASN A 23 10.94 -19.60 20.43
N ALA A 24 10.45 -20.32 21.43
CA ALA A 24 10.92 -20.28 22.80
C ALA A 24 12.30 -20.96 22.91
N VAL A 25 13.12 -20.40 23.78
CA VAL A 25 14.44 -20.85 24.18
C VAL A 25 14.29 -22.07 25.08
N ASP A 26 15.05 -23.14 24.85
CA ASP A 26 15.21 -24.22 25.84
C ASP A 26 16.70 -24.56 26.01
N GLN A 27 17.07 -24.75 27.28
CA GLN A 27 18.41 -24.85 27.81
C GLN A 27 18.44 -26.07 28.74
N SER A 28 19.26 -27.07 28.44
CA SER A 28 19.78 -27.98 29.48
C SER A 28 21.08 -28.67 29.03
N ALA A 29 21.92 -28.94 30.03
CA ALA A 29 23.36 -29.23 29.95
C ALA A 29 23.67 -30.71 30.18
N VAL A 30 24.81 -31.20 29.66
CA VAL A 30 25.57 -32.35 30.22
C VAL A 30 27.08 -32.13 30.02
N LEU A 31 27.84 -32.29 31.10
CA LEU A 31 29.31 -32.21 31.22
C LEU A 31 30.00 -33.53 30.85
N HIS A 32 31.27 -33.50 30.43
CA HIS A 32 32.38 -34.41 30.84
C HIS A 32 33.75 -33.86 30.36
N ASN A 33 34.82 -34.18 31.11
CA ASN A 33 36.13 -33.50 31.20
C ASN A 33 37.23 -33.99 30.20
N ALA A 34 38.10 -33.03 29.76
CA ALA A 34 39.57 -32.95 29.45
C ALA A 34 40.46 -34.19 29.09
N PRO A 35 41.77 -34.08 28.66
CA PRO A 35 42.60 -32.99 28.09
C PRO A 35 43.49 -33.37 26.84
N ASP A 36 44.35 -32.42 26.42
CA ASP A 36 45.65 -32.52 25.72
C ASP A 36 45.78 -32.64 24.18
N GLY A 37 46.62 -31.76 23.61
CA GLY A 37 47.16 -31.86 22.25
C GLY A 37 47.60 -30.52 21.62
N GLN A 38 48.81 -30.07 21.92
CA GLN A 38 49.52 -28.95 21.29
C GLN A 38 49.89 -29.23 19.82
N VAL A 39 49.80 -28.23 18.92
CA VAL A 39 50.84 -27.94 17.89
C VAL A 39 50.82 -26.43 17.54
N LEU A 40 52.01 -25.83 17.59
CA LEU A 40 52.36 -24.44 17.27
C LEU A 40 52.62 -24.22 15.76
N ASN A 41 52.83 -22.95 15.38
CA ASN A 41 53.45 -22.38 14.15
C ASN A 41 52.44 -21.64 13.26
N ALA A 42 52.65 -20.42 12.74
CA ALA A 42 53.78 -19.50 12.75
C ALA A 42 53.29 -18.08 12.41
N LEU A 43 54.08 -17.08 12.82
CA LEU A 43 53.99 -15.66 12.47
C LEU A 43 54.16 -15.42 10.96
N ASN A 44 53.39 -14.48 10.40
CA ASN A 44 53.82 -13.44 9.43
C ASN A 44 52.61 -12.56 9.02
N GLY A 45 52.68 -11.25 9.29
CA GLY A 45 51.77 -10.22 8.72
C GLY A 45 52.17 -9.84 7.27
N PRO A 46 51.78 -8.67 6.71
CA PRO A 46 51.00 -7.56 7.27
C PRO A 46 49.85 -7.02 6.38
N GLU A 47 48.96 -6.23 7.01
CA GLU A 47 48.25 -5.01 6.54
C GLU A 47 47.97 -4.82 5.03
N ARG A 48 46.70 -4.62 4.66
CA ARG A 48 46.29 -4.05 3.36
C ARG A 48 45.59 -2.68 3.51
N PRO A 49 46.00 -1.63 2.78
CA PRO A 49 45.44 -0.28 2.90
C PRO A 49 44.16 -0.07 2.10
N LEU A 50 43.33 0.86 2.58
CA LEU A 50 42.25 1.51 1.85
C LEU A 50 42.81 2.54 0.87
N THR A 51 42.29 2.64 -0.37
CA THR A 51 41.91 3.89 -1.08
C THR A 51 41.63 3.68 -2.59
N LEU A 52 40.76 4.57 -3.09
CA LEU A 52 40.59 5.05 -4.48
C LEU A 52 39.75 4.24 -5.47
N ASN A 53 38.46 4.63 -5.57
CA ASN A 53 37.66 4.45 -6.78
C ASN A 53 36.66 5.61 -6.94
N THR A 54 37.06 6.59 -7.75
CA THR A 54 36.29 7.11 -8.89
C THR A 54 34.94 7.81 -8.63
N THR A 55 34.98 9.14 -8.64
CA THR A 55 33.91 10.06 -9.04
C THR A 55 33.37 9.69 -10.44
N PRO A 56 32.06 9.86 -10.72
CA PRO A 56 31.65 11.12 -11.31
C PRO A 56 30.38 11.70 -10.67
N GLU A 57 30.49 12.95 -10.26
CA GLU A 57 29.38 13.81 -9.92
C GLU A 57 28.70 14.32 -11.20
N LYS A 58 27.38 14.49 -11.07
CA LYS A 58 26.63 15.65 -11.56
C LYS A 58 26.27 15.71 -13.05
N CYS A 59 25.08 15.17 -13.35
CA CYS A 59 24.12 15.82 -14.25
C CYS A 59 22.69 15.59 -13.70
N ALA A 60 22.08 16.63 -13.14
CA ALA A 60 20.64 16.72 -12.96
C ALA A 60 20.24 18.20 -13.06
N GLU A 61 20.23 18.69 -14.30
CA GLU A 61 19.57 19.94 -14.68
C GLU A 61 18.06 19.68 -14.72
N SER A 62 17.32 20.55 -14.01
CA SER A 62 15.94 20.99 -14.24
C SER A 62 14.82 19.96 -14.45
N LEU A 63 13.93 19.82 -13.45
CA LEU A 63 12.49 19.81 -13.69
C LEU A 63 11.73 20.56 -12.57
N PRO A 64 10.68 21.32 -12.89
CA PRO A 64 10.00 22.22 -11.98
C PRO A 64 9.16 21.44 -10.97
N SER A 65 9.45 21.64 -9.68
CA SER A 65 8.56 21.26 -8.58
C SER A 65 7.20 21.94 -8.76
N ILE A 66 6.22 21.19 -9.23
CA ILE A 66 4.83 21.62 -9.33
C ILE A 66 4.28 21.82 -7.91
N THR A 67 4.29 23.09 -7.51
CA THR A 67 3.45 23.83 -6.55
C THR A 67 3.17 23.24 -5.15
N PRO A 68 3.46 23.99 -4.06
CA PRO A 68 3.03 23.66 -2.71
C PRO A 68 1.53 23.97 -2.54
N ALA A 69 0.67 23.04 -2.92
CA ALA A 69 -0.77 23.17 -2.69
C ALA A 69 -1.15 22.72 -1.27
N GLU A 70 -1.57 23.70 -0.49
CA GLU A 70 -2.52 23.61 0.64
C GLU A 70 -1.99 23.11 2.00
N LYS A 71 -1.76 24.12 2.83
CA LYS A 71 -1.39 24.06 4.25
C LYS A 71 -2.30 23.07 5.02
N GLY A 72 -1.71 21.95 5.44
CA GLY A 72 -2.11 21.20 6.64
C GLY A 72 -2.90 19.90 6.46
N LYS A 73 -3.52 19.62 5.31
CA LYS A 73 -4.31 18.39 5.13
C LYS A 73 -3.48 17.29 4.46
N LYS A 74 -3.28 16.17 5.18
CA LYS A 74 -2.57 15.00 4.65
C LYS A 74 -3.35 14.40 3.48
N LEU A 75 -2.80 14.46 2.26
CA LEU A 75 -3.37 13.83 1.07
C LEU A 75 -3.64 12.34 1.31
N ARG A 76 -4.92 11.94 1.18
CA ARG A 76 -5.42 10.56 1.28
C ARG A 76 -5.67 9.98 -0.12
N LEU A 77 -5.65 8.64 -0.21
CA LEU A 77 -5.79 7.93 -1.49
C LEU A 77 -7.10 8.27 -2.19
N PHE A 78 -8.21 8.41 -1.47
CA PHE A 78 -9.51 8.65 -2.11
C PHE A 78 -9.59 10.03 -2.81
N HIS A 79 -8.89 11.05 -2.29
CA HIS A 79 -8.74 12.35 -2.98
C HIS A 79 -7.96 12.17 -4.29
N PHE A 80 -6.82 11.49 -4.23
CA PHE A 80 -6.02 11.19 -5.42
C PHE A 80 -6.80 10.38 -6.47
N LEU A 81 -7.59 9.37 -6.06
CA LEU A 81 -8.39 8.59 -6.99
C LEU A 81 -9.46 9.44 -7.68
N PHE A 82 -10.06 10.40 -6.97
CA PHE A 82 -10.98 11.34 -7.58
C PHE A 82 -10.28 12.22 -8.62
N GLU A 83 -9.09 12.75 -8.34
CA GLU A 83 -8.28 13.48 -9.35
C GLU A 83 -8.01 12.64 -10.60
N MET A 84 -7.62 11.37 -10.43
CA MET A 84 -7.37 10.45 -11.56
C MET A 84 -8.64 10.10 -12.34
N LEU A 85 -9.81 10.16 -11.71
CA LEU A 85 -11.09 9.93 -12.35
C LEU A 85 -11.58 11.15 -13.15
N GLU A 86 -11.15 12.35 -12.76
CA GLU A 86 -11.43 13.60 -13.48
C GLU A 86 -10.48 13.85 -14.66
N ASP A 87 -9.35 13.15 -14.70
CA ASP A 87 -8.38 13.22 -15.79
C ASP A 87 -8.76 12.24 -16.95
N PRO A 88 -9.16 12.74 -18.13
CA PRO A 88 -9.47 11.87 -19.27
C PRO A 88 -8.28 11.06 -19.74
N GLY A 89 -7.04 11.54 -19.53
CA GLY A 89 -5.82 10.79 -19.86
C GLY A 89 -5.67 9.50 -19.06
N MET A 90 -6.29 9.43 -17.88
CA MET A 90 -6.23 8.28 -16.98
C MET A 90 -7.38 7.28 -17.15
N ALA A 91 -8.35 7.54 -18.03
CA ALA A 91 -9.54 6.71 -18.22
C ALA A 91 -9.25 5.24 -18.57
N HIS A 92 -8.10 4.98 -19.22
CA HIS A 92 -7.62 3.63 -19.57
C HIS A 92 -7.09 2.83 -18.36
N CYS A 93 -6.84 3.49 -17.24
CA CYS A 93 -6.36 2.94 -15.97
C CYS A 93 -7.47 2.86 -14.92
N VAL A 94 -8.23 3.94 -14.76
CA VAL A 94 -9.35 4.06 -13.83
C VAL A 94 -10.41 4.97 -14.43
N SER A 95 -11.67 4.57 -14.37
CA SER A 95 -12.76 5.33 -14.99
C SER A 95 -14.07 5.20 -14.23
N TRP A 96 -14.88 6.24 -14.33
CA TRP A 96 -16.28 6.22 -13.90
C TRP A 96 -17.05 5.14 -14.67
N VAL A 97 -18.01 4.49 -14.00
CA VAL A 97 -18.93 3.52 -14.62
C VAL A 97 -20.30 4.17 -14.79
N PRO A 98 -21.07 4.41 -13.71
CA PRO A 98 -21.93 5.60 -13.71
C PRO A 98 -21.34 6.65 -12.77
N ALA A 99 -20.92 7.79 -13.34
CA ALA A 99 -20.36 8.91 -12.60
C ALA A 99 -21.35 9.48 -11.57
N LEU A 100 -22.63 9.60 -11.95
CA LEU A 100 -23.71 10.09 -11.06
C LEU A 100 -23.88 9.23 -9.80
N ALA A 101 -23.65 7.93 -9.91
CA ALA A 101 -23.73 7.01 -8.78
C ALA A 101 -22.41 6.95 -7.99
N GLY A 102 -21.36 7.66 -8.40
CA GLY A 102 -20.04 7.61 -7.80
C GLY A 102 -19.31 6.28 -7.98
N VAL A 103 -19.76 5.43 -8.90
CA VAL A 103 -19.16 4.10 -9.12
C VAL A 103 -18.02 4.23 -10.11
N PHE A 104 -16.88 3.66 -9.77
CA PHE A 104 -15.71 3.62 -10.63
C PHE A 104 -15.10 2.22 -10.68
N ARG A 105 -14.29 1.97 -11.71
CA ARG A 105 -13.53 0.72 -11.82
C ARG A 105 -12.09 0.97 -12.21
N PHE A 106 -11.22 0.07 -11.79
CA PHE A 106 -9.86 -0.06 -12.32
C PHE A 106 -9.82 -1.01 -13.53
N SER A 107 -8.95 -0.70 -14.49
CA SER A 107 -8.61 -1.57 -15.61
C SER A 107 -7.82 -2.78 -15.12
N ALA A 108 -8.20 -4.00 -15.53
CA ALA A 108 -7.51 -5.22 -15.11
C ALA A 108 -6.02 -5.22 -15.49
N ARG A 109 -5.72 -4.66 -16.68
CA ARG A 109 -4.36 -4.57 -17.24
C ARG A 109 -3.57 -3.39 -16.68
N ASN A 110 -4.21 -2.23 -16.53
CA ASN A 110 -3.50 -0.97 -16.30
C ASN A 110 -3.65 -0.40 -14.88
N LYS A 111 -4.25 -1.15 -13.93
CA LYS A 111 -4.42 -0.73 -12.53
C LYS A 111 -3.11 -0.44 -11.80
N GLU A 112 -2.00 -1.07 -12.20
CA GLU A 112 -0.70 -0.84 -11.55
C GLU A 112 -0.22 0.60 -11.77
N ARG A 113 -0.52 1.20 -12.92
CA ARG A 113 -0.15 2.58 -13.22
C ARG A 113 -0.73 3.58 -12.21
N VAL A 114 -1.97 3.36 -11.76
CA VAL A 114 -2.59 4.20 -10.71
C VAL A 114 -1.87 4.03 -9.38
N ALA A 115 -1.47 2.80 -9.06
CA ALA A 115 -0.76 2.51 -7.82
C ALA A 115 0.66 3.12 -7.82
N GLU A 116 1.38 3.04 -8.93
CA GLU A 116 2.68 3.67 -9.12
C GLU A 116 2.59 5.19 -8.95
N LEU A 117 1.65 5.83 -9.63
CA LEU A 117 1.41 7.27 -9.52
C LEU A 117 1.06 7.66 -8.08
N TRP A 118 0.29 6.84 -7.37
CA TRP A 118 0.03 7.05 -5.95
C TRP A 118 1.30 6.96 -5.11
N GLY A 119 2.15 5.97 -5.38
CA GLY A 119 3.45 5.82 -4.73
C GLY A 119 4.36 7.03 -4.94
N GLN A 120 4.43 7.52 -6.19
CA GLN A 120 5.17 8.73 -6.56
C GLN A 120 4.61 9.96 -5.85
N ARG A 121 3.28 10.15 -5.85
CA ARG A 121 2.61 11.26 -5.17
C ARG A 121 2.87 11.28 -3.66
N LYS A 122 3.07 10.11 -3.05
CA LYS A 122 3.41 9.98 -1.62
C LYS A 122 4.89 9.99 -1.32
N GLY A 123 5.77 9.98 -2.33
CA GLY A 123 7.22 9.85 -2.14
C GLY A 123 7.63 8.53 -1.49
N ASN A 124 6.90 7.44 -1.78
CA ASN A 124 7.20 6.15 -1.18
C ASN A 124 8.58 5.65 -1.64
N ARG A 125 9.43 5.27 -0.68
CA ARG A 125 10.74 4.65 -0.97
C ARG A 125 10.63 3.30 -1.68
N MET A 126 9.51 2.60 -1.46
CA MET A 126 9.25 1.28 -2.05
C MET A 126 8.09 1.34 -3.03
N PRO A 127 8.09 0.50 -4.08
CA PRO A 127 7.01 0.45 -5.06
C PRO A 127 5.65 0.23 -4.41
N MET A 128 4.70 1.09 -4.78
CA MET A 128 3.30 0.94 -4.49
C MET A 128 2.66 0.09 -5.59
N THR A 129 2.04 -1.02 -5.21
CA THR A 129 1.34 -1.92 -6.13
C THR A 129 -0.17 -1.85 -5.90
N TYR A 130 -0.96 -2.28 -6.87
CA TYR A 130 -2.41 -2.32 -6.71
C TYR A 130 -2.82 -3.21 -5.52
N GLN A 131 -2.11 -4.31 -5.26
CA GLN A 131 -2.36 -5.17 -4.11
C GLN A 131 -2.25 -4.39 -2.78
N LYS A 132 -1.18 -3.60 -2.61
CA LYS A 132 -0.99 -2.74 -1.43
C LYS A 132 -2.02 -1.62 -1.38
N MET A 133 -2.25 -0.93 -2.50
CA MET A 133 -3.26 0.14 -2.59
C MET A 133 -4.67 -0.35 -2.26
N SER A 134 -5.02 -1.56 -2.72
CA SER A 134 -6.32 -2.19 -2.43
C SER A 134 -6.53 -2.47 -0.94
N ARG A 135 -5.46 -2.57 -0.14
CA ARG A 135 -5.57 -2.65 1.32
C ARG A 135 -6.17 -1.38 1.91
N ALA A 136 -5.77 -0.20 1.43
CA ALA A 136 -6.35 1.06 1.86
C ALA A 136 -7.82 1.17 1.43
N LEU A 137 -8.16 0.74 0.21
CA LEU A 137 -9.56 0.71 -0.26
C LEU A 137 -10.46 -0.16 0.62
N ARG A 138 -9.97 -1.31 1.09
CA ARG A 138 -10.70 -2.14 2.06
C ARG A 138 -10.92 -1.44 3.40
N ASN A 139 -9.95 -0.65 3.86
CA ASN A 139 -10.12 0.13 5.08
C ASN A 139 -11.18 1.22 4.91
N TYR A 140 -11.26 1.84 3.72
CA TYR A 140 -12.29 2.83 3.42
C TYR A 140 -13.71 2.26 3.37
N ALA A 141 -13.86 0.96 3.12
CA ALA A 141 -15.16 0.30 3.25
C ALA A 141 -15.68 0.31 4.70
N ARG A 142 -14.78 0.40 5.69
CA ARG A 142 -15.16 0.55 7.10
C ARG A 142 -15.44 1.99 7.50
N SER A 143 -14.61 2.94 7.02
CA SER A 143 -14.78 4.36 7.36
C SER A 143 -15.82 5.10 6.49
N GLY A 144 -16.26 4.49 5.39
CA GLY A 144 -17.42 4.93 4.62
C GLY A 144 -17.12 5.87 3.45
N GLU A 145 -15.86 6.24 3.17
CA GLU A 145 -15.55 7.10 2.03
C GLU A 145 -15.67 6.36 0.68
N ILE A 146 -15.28 5.09 0.68
CA ILE A 146 -15.33 4.21 -0.50
C ILE A 146 -15.93 2.87 -0.10
N ILE A 147 -16.98 2.46 -0.80
CA ILE A 147 -17.70 1.20 -0.63
C ILE A 147 -17.19 0.19 -1.66
N LYS A 148 -17.02 -1.07 -1.22
CA LYS A 148 -16.69 -2.17 -2.14
C LYS A 148 -17.95 -2.63 -2.87
N VAL A 149 -17.93 -2.57 -4.20
CA VAL A 149 -18.99 -3.15 -5.05
C VAL A 149 -18.67 -4.63 -5.33
N LYS A 150 -19.65 -5.53 -5.40
CA LYS A 150 -19.41 -6.99 -5.63
C LYS A 150 -18.64 -7.28 -6.92
N LYS A 151 -18.72 -6.40 -7.92
CA LYS A 151 -18.01 -6.51 -9.20
C LYS A 151 -16.49 -6.36 -9.03
N LYS A 152 -15.73 -7.13 -9.82
CA LYS A 152 -14.26 -7.10 -9.81
C LYS A 152 -13.74 -5.69 -10.08
N LEU A 153 -12.73 -5.29 -9.31
CA LEU A 153 -12.03 -3.99 -9.43
C LEU A 153 -12.96 -2.76 -9.38
N THR A 154 -14.19 -2.93 -8.91
CA THR A 154 -15.21 -1.89 -8.89
C THR A 154 -15.45 -1.44 -7.45
N TYR A 155 -15.59 -0.14 -7.28
CA TYR A 155 -15.76 0.56 -6.02
C TYR A 155 -16.71 1.73 -6.23
N GLN A 156 -17.20 2.30 -5.13
CA GLN A 156 -18.14 3.41 -5.17
C GLN A 156 -17.79 4.43 -4.10
N PHE A 157 -17.74 5.71 -4.44
CA PHE A 157 -17.68 6.76 -3.43
C PHE A 157 -19.02 6.87 -2.72
N SER A 158 -19.03 7.10 -1.40
CA SER A 158 -20.27 7.50 -0.73
C SER A 158 -20.72 8.87 -1.22
N LEU A 159 -22.03 9.09 -1.25
CA LEU A 159 -22.62 10.34 -1.77
C LEU A 159 -22.07 11.57 -1.04
N ALA A 160 -21.95 11.50 0.29
CA ALA A 160 -21.39 12.58 1.12
C ALA A 160 -19.93 12.89 0.75
N THR A 161 -19.12 11.86 0.52
CA THR A 161 -17.72 12.01 0.11
C THR A 161 -17.63 12.62 -1.28
N LEU A 162 -18.39 12.11 -2.24
CA LEU A 162 -18.39 12.59 -3.61
C LEU A 162 -18.81 14.05 -3.70
N SER A 163 -19.88 14.43 -3.00
CA SER A 163 -20.34 15.83 -2.92
C SER A 163 -19.26 16.76 -2.35
N THR A 164 -18.57 16.31 -1.29
CA THR A 164 -17.49 17.08 -0.66
C THR A 164 -16.30 17.26 -1.62
N LEU A 165 -15.96 16.23 -2.40
CA LEU A 165 -14.87 16.26 -3.38
C LEU A 165 -15.18 17.18 -4.56
N GLN A 166 -16.41 17.13 -5.08
CA GLN A 166 -16.86 17.97 -6.19
C GLN A 166 -17.00 19.44 -5.81
N SER A 167 -17.26 19.73 -4.54
CA SER A 167 -17.41 21.10 -4.04
C SER A 167 -16.08 21.82 -3.77
N GLN A 168 -14.93 21.17 -3.95
CA GLN A 168 -13.61 21.81 -3.77
C GLN A 168 -13.28 22.70 -5.00
N PRO A 169 -13.20 24.03 -4.85
CA PRO A 169 -12.92 24.93 -5.95
C PRO A 169 -11.40 25.01 -6.19
N GLY A 170 -10.83 24.00 -6.86
CA GLY A 170 -9.37 23.90 -7.05
C GLY A 170 -8.86 23.76 -8.48
N VAL A 171 -9.63 23.21 -9.42
CA VAL A 171 -9.17 23.02 -10.81
C VAL A 171 -10.31 23.35 -11.76
N LYS A 172 -10.40 24.62 -12.15
CA LYS A 172 -11.24 25.04 -13.26
C LYS A 172 -10.59 24.43 -14.50
N LYS A 173 -11.20 23.38 -15.08
CA LYS A 173 -10.87 22.98 -16.45
C LYS A 173 -11.09 24.21 -17.33
N ALA A 174 -10.05 24.68 -17.99
CA ALA A 174 -10.18 25.64 -19.07
C ALA A 174 -11.04 25.00 -20.16
N ALA A 175 -12.34 25.25 -20.11
CA ALA A 175 -13.18 25.16 -21.28
C ALA A 175 -12.89 26.40 -22.12
N CYS A 176 -12.08 26.26 -23.17
CA CYS A 176 -12.19 27.14 -24.32
C CYS A 176 -12.52 26.25 -25.51
N GLY A 177 -13.82 26.23 -25.82
CA GLY A 177 -14.36 25.57 -26.98
C GLY A 177 -14.00 26.32 -28.26
N SER A 178 -14.02 25.53 -29.32
CA SER A 178 -13.99 25.89 -30.72
C SER A 178 -14.81 27.14 -31.08
N LYS A 179 -14.26 27.94 -31.98
CA LYS A 179 -15.02 28.62 -33.03
C LYS A 179 -14.49 28.12 -34.37
#